data_AF-A0A0F9BXL1-F1
#
_entry.id   AF-A0A0F9BXL1-F1
#
_cell.length_a   1.000
_cell.length_b   1.000
_cell.length_c   1.000
_cell.angle_alpha   90.00
_cell.angle_beta   90.00
_cell.angle_gamma   90.00
#
_symmetry.space_group_name_H-M   'P 1'
#
loop_
_entity.id
_entity.type
_entity.pdbx_description
1 polymer ?
#
loop_
_entity_poly.entity_id
_entity_poly.type
_entity_poly.pdbx_seq_one_letter_code
_entity_poly.pdbx_strand_id
1 'polypeptide(L)'
;MSRKLSRRKAGFHSRTQGLALVELMISLVLGLVIVGAVTGIMLSNIQGFRTTRGLAQVQDAARVGFELLARDIRQAGNVPCGNDIAVVNILNPAQNAIIPWQYDWDNAVKGFGGGTSLVGVTNQIAGTESLVMLSGQGSNTYMTEYNSAAGSADFVAGPAGNSLRDGDVLLVCNERLGTIFQMVNAPG
;
A
#
# COMPACT_ATOMS: atom_id res chain seq x y z
N MET A 1 -58.19 -66.81 58.49
CA MET A 1 -57.39 -67.53 57.48
C MET A 1 -56.23 -66.65 57.03
N SER A 2 -55.03 -66.91 57.57
CA SER A 2 -53.79 -66.19 57.26
C SER A 2 -53.19 -66.65 55.94
N ARG A 3 -52.89 -65.72 55.02
CA ARG A 3 -51.92 -65.94 53.95
C ARG A 3 -50.79 -64.92 54.10
N LYS A 4 -49.66 -65.39 54.63
CA LYS A 4 -48.40 -64.65 54.66
C LYS A 4 -47.86 -64.56 53.21
N LEU A 5 -47.80 -63.35 52.65
CA LEU A 5 -47.06 -63.09 51.41
C LEU A 5 -45.65 -62.63 51.77
N SER A 6 -44.70 -63.55 51.61
CA SER A 6 -43.26 -63.29 51.72
C SER A 6 -42.79 -62.48 50.52
N ARG A 7 -42.54 -61.18 50.71
CA ARG A 7 -41.82 -60.34 49.73
C ARG A 7 -40.32 -60.65 49.83
N ARG A 8 -39.81 -61.47 48.92
CA ARG A 8 -38.36 -61.61 48.71
C ARG A 8 -37.81 -60.29 48.18
N LYS A 9 -36.93 -59.63 48.95
CA LYS A 9 -36.07 -58.56 48.44
C LYS A 9 -35.08 -59.19 47.46
N ALA A 10 -35.20 -58.89 46.17
CA ALA A 10 -34.14 -59.17 45.21
C ALA A 10 -32.98 -58.19 45.50
N GLY A 11 -32.02 -58.63 46.30
CA GLY A 11 -30.77 -57.89 46.49
C GLY A 11 -30.01 -57.91 45.17
N PHE A 12 -29.81 -56.74 44.56
CA PHE A 12 -28.78 -56.54 43.56
C PHE A 12 -27.44 -56.77 44.27
N HIS A 13 -26.96 -58.02 44.25
CA HIS A 13 -25.55 -58.29 44.53
C HIS A 13 -24.78 -57.69 43.37
N SER A 14 -24.26 -56.48 43.55
CA SER A 14 -23.11 -56.02 42.78
C SER A 14 -21.96 -56.98 43.11
N ARG A 15 -21.86 -58.06 42.34
CA ARG A 15 -20.62 -58.84 42.28
C ARG A 15 -19.58 -57.90 41.69
N THR A 16 -18.82 -57.23 42.54
CA THR A 16 -17.53 -56.67 42.18
C THR A 16 -16.62 -57.84 41.83
N GLN A 17 -16.69 -58.27 40.56
CA GLN A 17 -15.78 -59.27 40.01
C GLN A 17 -14.45 -58.60 39.69
N GLY A 18 -13.37 -59.20 40.17
CA GLY A 18 -11.99 -58.73 40.09
C GLY A 18 -11.37 -58.74 38.69
N LEU A 19 -11.99 -58.06 37.73
CA LEU A 19 -11.38 -57.67 36.44
C LEU A 19 -10.98 -56.18 36.39
N ALA A 20 -11.14 -55.46 37.49
CA ALA A 20 -11.10 -53.99 37.53
C ALA A 20 -9.76 -53.34 37.16
N LEU A 21 -8.62 -54.00 37.37
CA LEU A 21 -7.30 -53.38 37.12
C LEU A 21 -6.95 -53.36 35.63
N VAL A 22 -7.11 -54.49 34.94
CA VAL A 22 -6.75 -54.60 33.51
C VAL A 22 -7.71 -53.76 32.65
N GLU A 23 -9.00 -53.76 32.97
CA GLU A 23 -10.00 -52.97 32.25
C GLU A 23 -9.81 -51.44 32.47
N LEU A 24 -9.38 -51.04 33.67
CA LEU A 24 -8.98 -49.66 33.96
C LEU A 24 -7.69 -49.26 33.22
N MET A 25 -6.70 -50.15 33.15
CA MET A 25 -5.48 -49.89 32.39
C MET A 25 -5.78 -49.73 30.89
N ILE A 26 -6.63 -50.60 30.32
CA ILE A 26 -7.01 -50.52 28.90
C ILE A 26 -7.78 -49.22 28.63
N SER A 27 -8.77 -48.86 29.45
CA SER A 27 -9.52 -47.62 29.27
C SER A 27 -8.65 -46.37 29.38
N LEU A 28 -7.68 -46.34 30.30
CA LEU A 28 -6.73 -45.23 30.42
C LEU A 28 -5.81 -45.11 29.19
N VAL A 29 -5.30 -46.24 28.69
CA VAL A 29 -4.48 -46.27 27.47
C VAL A 29 -5.27 -45.79 26.27
N LEU A 30 -6.51 -46.27 26.09
CA LEU A 30 -7.38 -45.84 24.99
C LEU A 30 -7.73 -44.34 25.10
N GLY A 31 -8.00 -43.85 26.32
CA GLY A 31 -8.21 -42.43 26.58
C GLY A 31 -7.00 -41.58 26.19
N LEU A 32 -5.80 -42.00 26.56
CA LEU A 32 -4.55 -41.31 26.21
C LEU A 32 -4.33 -41.26 24.68
N VAL A 33 -4.59 -42.37 23.98
CA VAL A 33 -4.45 -42.46 22.52
C VAL A 33 -5.39 -41.47 21.83
N ILE A 34 -6.66 -41.40 22.26
CA ILE A 34 -7.64 -40.47 21.68
C ILE A 34 -7.23 -39.02 21.92
N VAL A 35 -6.85 -38.67 23.15
CA VAL A 35 -6.39 -37.31 23.48
C VAL A 35 -5.16 -36.93 22.67
N GLY A 36 -4.20 -37.84 22.49
CA GLY A 36 -3.02 -37.63 21.65
C GLY A 36 -3.39 -37.37 20.19
N ALA A 37 -4.30 -38.17 19.62
CA ALA A 37 -4.77 -38.00 18.24
C ALA A 37 -5.48 -36.65 18.02
N VAL A 38 -6.42 -36.29 18.91
CA VAL A 38 -7.16 -35.01 18.82
C VAL A 38 -6.21 -33.82 18.99
N THR A 39 -5.25 -33.92 19.90
CA THR A 39 -4.24 -32.87 20.11
C THR A 39 -3.39 -32.66 18.85
N GLY A 40 -2.95 -33.74 18.20
CA GLY A 40 -2.21 -33.66 16.93
C GLY A 40 -3.00 -32.97 15.82
N ILE A 41 -4.29 -33.31 15.67
CA ILE A 41 -5.19 -32.66 14.71
C ILE A 41 -5.34 -31.16 15.03
N MET A 42 -5.56 -30.82 16.30
CA MET A 42 -5.71 -29.42 16.71
C MET A 42 -4.45 -28.60 16.42
N LEU A 43 -3.26 -29.15 16.71
CA LEU A 43 -1.99 -28.50 16.41
C LEU A 43 -1.81 -28.30 14.90
N SER A 44 -2.14 -29.30 14.10
CA SER A 44 -2.11 -29.21 12.63
C SER A 44 -3.05 -28.12 12.12
N ASN A 45 -4.27 -28.04 12.66
CA ASN A 45 -5.24 -27.02 12.30
C ASN A 45 -4.74 -25.62 12.67
N ILE A 46 -4.24 -25.42 13.90
CA ILE A 46 -3.68 -24.14 14.35
C ILE A 46 -2.54 -23.69 13.43
N GLN A 47 -1.65 -24.61 13.04
CA GLN A 47 -0.56 -24.30 12.12
C GLN A 47 -1.10 -23.90 10.74
N GLY A 48 -2.09 -24.63 10.21
CA GLY A 48 -2.78 -24.27 8.97
C GLY A 48 -3.40 -22.87 9.03
N PHE A 49 -4.14 -22.56 10.10
CA PHE A 49 -4.72 -21.23 10.32
C PHE A 49 -3.68 -20.11 10.32
N ARG A 50 -2.51 -20.33 10.94
CA ARG A 50 -1.41 -19.34 10.94
C ARG A 50 -0.88 -19.09 9.54
N THR A 51 -0.67 -20.14 8.75
CA THR A 51 -0.18 -20.02 7.37
C THR A 51 -1.16 -19.27 6.47
N THR A 52 -2.45 -19.62 6.53
CA THR A 52 -3.49 -18.94 5.76
C THR A 52 -3.61 -17.47 6.14
N ARG A 53 -3.52 -17.14 7.44
CA ARG A 53 -3.54 -15.75 7.90
C ARG A 53 -2.33 -14.96 7.39
N GLY A 54 -1.14 -15.53 7.45
CA GLY A 54 0.07 -14.89 6.92
C GLY A 54 -0.03 -14.62 5.41
N LEU A 55 -0.54 -15.59 4.66
CA LEU A 55 -0.78 -15.42 3.23
C LEU A 55 -1.80 -14.32 2.94
N ALA A 56 -2.93 -14.30 3.66
CA ALA A 56 -3.94 -13.26 3.53
C ALA A 56 -3.36 -11.87 3.79
N GLN A 57 -2.53 -11.72 4.84
CA GLN A 57 -1.88 -10.45 5.15
C GLN A 57 -0.93 -9.98 4.04
N VAL A 58 -0.15 -10.88 3.43
CA VAL A 58 0.72 -10.55 2.30
C VAL A 58 -0.11 -10.16 1.07
N GLN A 59 -1.20 -10.88 0.79
CA GLN A 59 -2.08 -10.57 -0.33
C GLN A 59 -2.81 -9.22 -0.16
N ASP A 60 -3.25 -8.91 1.05
CA ASP A 60 -3.88 -7.62 1.37
C ASP A 60 -2.86 -6.47 1.24
N ALA A 61 -1.64 -6.64 1.76
CA ALA A 61 -0.57 -5.65 1.62
C ALA A 61 -0.18 -5.44 0.15
N ALA A 62 -0.08 -6.52 -0.64
CA ALA A 62 0.18 -6.43 -2.07
C ALA A 62 -0.95 -5.71 -2.81
N ARG A 63 -2.21 -6.01 -2.50
CA ARG A 63 -3.38 -5.34 -3.08
C ARG A 63 -3.35 -3.84 -2.83
N VAL A 64 -3.06 -3.42 -1.60
CA VAL A 64 -2.94 -1.99 -1.25
C VAL A 64 -1.75 -1.37 -1.98
N GLY A 65 -0.59 -2.03 -2.01
CA GLY A 65 0.59 -1.54 -2.72
C GLY A 65 0.33 -1.30 -4.20
N PHE A 66 -0.33 -2.25 -4.88
CA PHE A 66 -0.67 -2.11 -6.29
C PHE A 66 -1.73 -1.04 -6.55
N GLU A 67 -2.71 -0.84 -5.66
CA GLU A 67 -3.67 0.25 -5.84
C GLU A 67 -3.01 1.63 -5.74
N LEU A 68 -2.09 1.81 -4.79
CA LEU A 68 -1.31 3.05 -4.66
C LEU A 68 -0.43 3.27 -5.90
N LEU A 69 0.30 2.25 -6.33
CA LEU A 69 1.12 2.33 -7.56
C LEU A 69 0.27 2.62 -8.80
N ALA A 70 -0.88 1.97 -8.96
CA ALA A 70 -1.79 2.21 -10.08
C ALA A 70 -2.40 3.62 -10.03
N ARG A 71 -2.62 4.18 -8.84
CA ARG A 71 -3.04 5.58 -8.68
C ARG A 71 -1.94 6.53 -9.13
N ASP A 72 -0.71 6.35 -8.67
CA ASP A 72 0.42 7.21 -9.01
C ASP A 72 0.73 7.15 -10.52
N ILE A 73 0.70 5.96 -11.12
CA ILE A 73 0.88 5.79 -12.58
C ILE A 73 -0.23 6.50 -13.36
N ARG A 74 -1.49 6.42 -12.92
CA ARG A 74 -2.60 7.14 -13.57
C ARG A 74 -2.48 8.66 -13.41
N GLN A 75 -1.79 9.14 -12.39
CA GLN A 75 -1.53 10.56 -12.15
C GLN A 75 -0.22 11.05 -12.78
N ALA A 76 0.63 10.14 -13.28
CA ALA A 76 1.86 10.51 -13.97
C ALA A 76 1.51 11.33 -15.23
N GLY A 77 2.19 12.46 -15.40
CA GLY A 77 1.99 13.38 -16.51
C GLY A 77 0.72 14.23 -16.40
N ASN A 78 -0.10 13.99 -15.37
CA ASN A 78 -1.28 14.81 -15.14
C ASN A 78 -0.85 16.23 -14.77
N VAL A 79 -1.57 17.20 -15.32
CA VAL A 79 -1.50 18.59 -14.89
C VAL A 79 -2.84 19.01 -14.31
N PRO A 80 -2.86 19.88 -13.27
CA PRO A 80 -4.10 20.31 -12.59
C PRO A 80 -5.14 20.99 -13.49
N CYS A 81 -4.74 21.34 -14.70
CA CYS A 81 -5.48 22.15 -15.66
C CYS A 81 -6.28 21.32 -16.68
N GLY A 82 -6.21 19.99 -16.57
CA GLY A 82 -6.82 19.05 -17.51
C GLY A 82 -5.79 18.40 -18.43
N ASN A 83 -6.17 17.27 -19.02
CA ASN A 83 -5.30 16.49 -19.90
C ASN A 83 -5.43 16.86 -21.39
N ASP A 84 -6.40 17.72 -21.76
CA ASP A 84 -6.71 18.09 -23.15
C ASP A 84 -6.08 19.42 -23.57
N ILE A 85 -5.23 20.02 -22.72
CA ILE A 85 -4.53 21.27 -23.03
C ILE A 85 -3.10 20.99 -23.48
N ALA A 86 -2.61 21.78 -24.43
CA ALA A 86 -1.21 21.71 -24.83
C ALA A 86 -0.34 22.30 -23.72
N VAL A 87 0.58 21.51 -23.17
CA VAL A 87 1.57 21.98 -22.18
C VAL A 87 2.89 22.21 -22.88
N VAL A 88 3.44 23.42 -22.73
CA VAL A 88 4.74 23.79 -23.28
C VAL A 88 5.75 23.90 -22.15
N ASN A 89 6.88 23.23 -22.28
CA ASN A 89 7.97 23.33 -21.33
C ASN A 89 9.01 24.35 -21.83
N ILE A 90 9.14 25.48 -21.13
CA ILE A 90 10.09 26.55 -21.46
C ILE A 90 11.29 26.60 -20.52
N LEU A 91 11.51 25.54 -19.72
CA LEU A 91 12.69 25.44 -18.86
C LEU A 91 13.95 25.39 -19.72
N ASN A 92 14.96 26.22 -19.40
CA ASN A 92 16.24 26.22 -20.12
C ASN A 92 16.87 24.82 -20.21
N PRO A 93 16.91 24.00 -19.14
CA PRO A 93 17.44 22.64 -19.23
C PRO A 93 16.65 21.71 -20.18
N ALA A 94 15.35 21.98 -20.40
CA ALA A 94 14.49 21.19 -21.26
C ALA A 94 14.70 21.45 -22.76
N GLN A 95 15.44 22.50 -23.11
CA GLN A 95 15.77 22.83 -24.51
C GLN A 95 17.08 22.18 -24.99
N ASN A 96 17.74 21.37 -24.15
CA ASN A 96 19.00 20.70 -24.49
C ASN A 96 18.77 19.37 -25.21
N ALA A 97 19.79 18.89 -25.93
CA ALA A 97 19.76 17.56 -26.56
C ALA A 97 19.66 16.41 -25.54
N ILE A 98 20.16 16.61 -24.31
CA ILE A 98 20.01 15.69 -23.18
C ILE A 98 19.25 16.44 -22.10
N ILE A 99 17.99 16.06 -21.89
CA ILE A 99 17.10 16.70 -20.93
C ILE A 99 17.26 15.99 -19.57
N PRO A 100 17.62 16.70 -18.49
CA PRO A 100 17.62 16.11 -17.16
C PRO A 100 16.23 15.60 -16.80
N TRP A 101 16.16 14.47 -16.11
CA TRP A 101 14.90 13.77 -15.94
C TRP A 101 13.82 14.59 -15.21
N GLN A 102 14.20 15.47 -14.29
CA GLN A 102 13.30 16.36 -13.54
C GLN A 102 12.61 17.40 -14.41
N TYR A 103 13.13 17.62 -15.62
CA TYR A 103 12.66 18.64 -16.54
C TYR A 103 12.08 18.04 -17.82
N ASP A 104 12.03 16.72 -17.96
CA ASP A 104 11.44 16.05 -19.13
C ASP A 104 9.99 15.68 -18.87
N TRP A 105 9.12 16.69 -18.96
CA TRP A 105 7.68 16.55 -18.77
C TRP A 105 6.96 15.88 -19.96
N ASP A 106 7.63 15.72 -21.10
CA ASP A 106 7.10 14.95 -22.25
C ASP A 106 7.12 13.45 -21.98
N ASN A 107 8.05 13.00 -21.12
CA ASN A 107 8.17 11.61 -20.69
C ASN A 107 7.86 11.49 -19.19
N ALA A 108 6.57 11.50 -18.88
CA ALA A 108 6.05 11.50 -17.52
C ALA A 108 6.44 10.28 -16.67
N VAL A 109 6.80 9.15 -17.29
CA VAL A 109 7.25 7.92 -16.61
C VAL A 109 8.58 7.50 -17.21
N LYS A 110 9.61 7.34 -16.38
CA LYS A 110 10.95 6.97 -16.83
C LYS A 110 11.60 5.92 -15.94
N GLY A 111 12.15 4.89 -16.57
CA GLY A 111 12.97 3.88 -15.91
C GLY A 111 14.46 4.23 -15.97
N PHE A 112 15.18 3.89 -14.91
CA PHE A 112 16.63 4.03 -14.79
C PHE A 112 17.24 2.72 -14.32
N GLY A 113 18.32 2.31 -14.98
CA GLY A 113 19.11 1.16 -14.55
C GLY A 113 19.82 1.44 -13.21
N GLY A 114 20.09 0.39 -12.42
CA GLY A 114 20.57 0.52 -11.05
C GLY A 114 21.98 1.09 -10.83
N GLY A 115 22.71 1.36 -11.91
CA GLY A 115 23.96 2.14 -11.87
C GLY A 115 23.76 3.65 -11.96
N THR A 116 22.52 4.12 -12.15
CA THR A 116 22.23 5.54 -12.39
C THR A 116 21.88 6.25 -11.09
N SER A 117 22.68 7.25 -10.73
CA SER A 117 22.32 8.15 -9.63
C SER A 117 21.38 9.25 -10.12
N LEU A 118 20.24 9.40 -9.44
CA LEU A 118 19.22 10.39 -9.75
C LEU A 118 19.39 11.61 -8.85
N VAL A 119 19.66 12.75 -9.49
CA VAL A 119 19.77 14.04 -8.80
C VAL A 119 18.49 14.35 -8.03
N GLY A 120 18.62 14.75 -6.76
CA GLY A 120 17.48 15.06 -5.88
C GLY A 120 16.84 13.84 -5.21
N VAL A 121 17.27 12.61 -5.52
CA VAL A 121 16.81 11.39 -4.86
C VAL A 121 17.91 10.89 -3.91
N THR A 122 17.64 10.91 -2.61
CA THR A 122 18.64 10.57 -1.57
C THR A 122 18.50 9.16 -1.02
N ASN A 123 17.40 8.47 -1.33
CA ASN A 123 17.05 7.16 -0.81
C ASN A 123 17.21 6.03 -1.85
N GLN A 124 18.00 6.25 -2.91
CA GLN A 124 18.26 5.20 -3.88
C GLN A 124 19.10 4.08 -3.28
N ILE A 125 18.73 2.83 -3.59
CA ILE A 125 19.51 1.65 -3.20
C ILE A 125 20.50 1.35 -4.34
N ALA A 126 21.77 1.17 -3.99
CA ALA A 126 22.81 0.88 -4.98
C ALA A 126 22.53 -0.45 -5.71
N GLY A 127 22.61 -0.43 -7.05
CA GLY A 127 22.40 -1.61 -7.87
C GLY A 127 20.93 -1.96 -8.16
N THR A 128 19.96 -1.17 -7.68
CA THR A 128 18.53 -1.38 -7.99
C THR A 128 18.03 -0.39 -9.03
N GLU A 129 17.23 -0.88 -9.97
CA GLU A 129 16.54 -0.03 -10.94
C GLU A 129 15.57 0.93 -10.24
N SER A 130 15.36 2.09 -10.84
CA SER A 130 14.46 3.13 -10.32
C SER A 130 13.43 3.51 -11.38
N LEU A 131 12.19 3.73 -10.94
CA LEU A 131 11.12 4.28 -11.78
C LEU A 131 10.76 5.65 -11.21
N VAL A 132 10.84 6.69 -12.03
CA VAL A 132 10.37 8.03 -11.65
C VAL A 132 9.10 8.37 -12.41
N MET A 133 8.24 9.13 -11.73
CA MET A 133 7.01 9.67 -12.30
C MET A 133 6.98 11.17 -12.02
N LEU A 134 6.70 11.96 -13.05
CA LEU A 134 6.49 13.39 -12.93
C LEU A 134 5.00 13.66 -12.94
N SER A 135 4.51 14.50 -12.05
CA SER A 135 3.10 14.89 -11.99
C SER A 135 3.01 16.32 -11.48
N GLY A 136 2.05 17.08 -12.00
CA GLY A 136 1.75 18.42 -11.52
C GLY A 136 0.86 18.36 -10.29
N GLN A 137 1.22 19.09 -9.24
CA GLN A 137 0.38 19.26 -8.07
C GLN A 137 -0.30 20.63 -8.12
N GLY A 138 -1.62 20.66 -7.88
CA GLY A 138 -2.35 21.91 -7.72
C GLY A 138 -2.01 22.56 -6.37
N SER A 139 -1.73 23.86 -6.38
CA SER A 139 -1.63 24.71 -5.18
C SER A 139 -2.87 25.60 -5.09
N ASN A 140 -3.12 26.20 -3.92
CA ASN A 140 -4.14 27.23 -3.74
C ASN A 140 -3.68 28.63 -4.24
N THR A 141 -2.57 28.68 -4.97
CA THR A 141 -2.08 29.89 -5.63
C THR A 141 -2.72 30.00 -7.01
N TYR A 142 -3.27 31.17 -7.30
CA TYR A 142 -3.85 31.49 -8.61
C TYR A 142 -3.20 32.77 -9.13
N MET A 143 -3.23 32.94 -10.45
CA MET A 143 -2.74 34.14 -11.11
C MET A 143 -3.79 35.24 -11.02
N THR A 144 -3.44 36.41 -10.48
CA THR A 144 -4.34 37.58 -10.44
C THR A 144 -4.16 38.47 -11.65
N GLU A 145 -2.90 38.68 -12.06
CA GLU A 145 -2.56 39.50 -13.23
C GLU A 145 -1.48 38.81 -14.05
N TYR A 146 -1.50 39.05 -15.36
CA TYR A 146 -0.45 38.63 -16.28
C TYR A 146 -0.25 39.72 -17.32
N ASN A 147 0.99 39.92 -17.72
CA ASN A 147 1.31 40.85 -18.79
C ASN A 147 1.08 40.18 -20.15
N SER A 148 0.19 40.74 -20.96
CA SER A 148 -0.19 40.21 -22.27
C SER A 148 0.73 40.68 -23.42
N ALA A 149 1.79 41.44 -23.11
CA ALA A 149 2.80 41.80 -24.10
C ALA A 149 3.54 40.56 -24.62
N ALA A 150 3.84 40.55 -25.92
CA ALA A 150 4.53 39.44 -26.56
C ALA A 150 5.90 39.17 -25.89
N GLY A 151 6.08 37.95 -25.39
CA GLY A 151 7.32 37.53 -24.73
C GLY A 151 7.45 37.95 -23.26
N SER A 152 6.41 38.52 -22.64
CA SER A 152 6.41 38.71 -21.19
C SER A 152 6.23 37.38 -20.46
N ALA A 153 7.05 37.16 -19.44
CA ALA A 153 6.95 36.03 -18.50
C ALA A 153 6.60 36.52 -17.08
N ASP A 154 6.00 37.71 -16.97
CA ASP A 154 5.65 38.32 -15.70
C ASP A 154 4.22 37.93 -15.29
N PHE A 155 4.13 37.23 -14.16
CA PHE A 155 2.88 36.79 -13.56
C PHE A 155 2.78 37.33 -12.13
N VAL A 156 1.65 37.92 -11.80
CA VAL A 156 1.32 38.29 -10.41
C VAL A 156 0.48 37.17 -9.83
N ALA A 157 1.02 36.49 -8.83
CA ALA A 157 0.28 35.50 -8.06
C ALA A 157 -0.58 36.18 -6.99
N GLY A 158 -1.83 35.74 -6.84
CA GLY A 158 -2.66 36.00 -5.66
C GLY A 158 -2.01 35.40 -4.40
N PRO A 159 -2.53 35.66 -3.19
CA PRO A 159 -1.79 35.54 -1.92
C PRO A 159 -1.02 34.23 -1.87
N ALA A 160 0.26 34.33 -2.23
CA ALA A 160 1.19 33.26 -2.05
C ALA A 160 1.40 33.25 -0.54
N GLY A 161 0.84 32.26 0.16
CA GLY A 161 1.50 31.85 1.39
C GLY A 161 2.98 31.65 1.05
N ASN A 162 3.88 31.94 2.00
CA ASN A 162 5.34 32.04 1.84
C ASN A 162 6.07 30.76 1.33
N SER A 163 5.49 29.98 0.43
CA SER A 163 5.94 28.68 -0.04
C SER A 163 6.60 28.73 -1.42
N LEU A 164 6.39 29.77 -2.21
CA LEU A 164 7.04 29.92 -3.52
C LEU A 164 8.41 30.58 -3.36
N ARG A 165 9.43 29.98 -3.95
CA ARG A 165 10.82 30.43 -3.88
C ARG A 165 11.43 30.53 -5.27
N ASP A 166 12.46 31.36 -5.36
CA ASP A 166 13.31 31.38 -6.54
C ASP A 166 13.86 29.98 -6.82
N GLY A 167 13.73 29.57 -8.09
CA GLY A 167 14.15 28.26 -8.55
C GLY A 167 13.04 27.20 -8.58
N ASP A 168 11.87 27.46 -8.02
CA ASP A 168 10.73 26.53 -8.10
C ASP A 168 10.24 26.38 -9.53
N VAL A 169 9.91 25.14 -9.92
CA VAL A 169 9.30 24.83 -11.22
C VAL A 169 7.79 24.92 -11.08
N LEU A 170 7.17 25.83 -11.83
CA LEU A 170 5.74 26.10 -11.77
C LEU A 170 5.09 25.80 -13.12
N LEU A 171 3.84 25.38 -13.06
CA LEU A 171 2.94 25.29 -14.20
C LEU A 171 1.85 26.34 -14.04
N VAL A 172 1.71 27.21 -15.04
CA VAL A 172 0.55 28.10 -15.19
C VAL A 172 -0.22 27.66 -16.42
N CYS A 173 -1.54 27.77 -16.36
CA CYS A 173 -2.41 27.30 -17.43
C CYS A 173 -3.72 28.08 -17.48
N ASN A 174 -4.37 27.99 -18.64
CA ASN A 174 -5.77 28.34 -18.85
C ASN A 174 -6.50 27.17 -19.54
N GLU A 175 -7.72 27.40 -20.02
CA GLU A 175 -8.54 26.38 -20.68
C GLU A 175 -7.97 25.84 -22.02
N ARG A 176 -6.88 26.43 -22.53
CA ARG A 176 -6.34 26.12 -23.86
C ARG A 176 -4.86 25.71 -23.85
N LEU A 177 -4.05 26.29 -22.96
CA LEU A 177 -2.60 26.10 -22.95
C LEU A 177 -2.06 26.12 -21.51
N GLY A 178 -1.08 25.26 -21.25
CA GLY A 178 -0.24 25.25 -20.06
C GLY A 178 1.20 25.60 -20.40
N THR A 179 1.92 26.21 -19.46
CA THR A 179 3.34 26.54 -19.61
C THR A 179 4.08 26.21 -18.33
N ILE A 180 5.16 25.44 -18.45
CA ILE A 180 6.08 25.08 -17.36
C ILE A 180 7.28 26.01 -17.42
N PHE A 181 7.56 26.70 -16.32
CA PHE A 181 8.66 27.65 -16.22
C PHE A 181 9.29 27.60 -14.82
N GLN A 182 10.46 28.23 -14.69
CA GLN A 182 11.13 28.36 -13.41
C GLN A 182 10.90 29.76 -12.85
N MET A 183 10.48 29.84 -11.59
CA MET A 183 10.28 31.11 -10.91
C MET A 183 11.62 31.82 -10.68
N VAL A 184 11.61 33.12 -10.97
CA VAL A 184 12.66 34.08 -10.63
C VAL A 184 11.99 35.32 -10.05
N ASN A 185 12.62 35.94 -9.04
CA ASN A 185 12.09 37.07 -8.27
C ASN A 185 10.80 36.77 -7.48
N ALA A 186 10.80 35.67 -6.72
CA ALA A 186 9.74 35.34 -5.78
C ALA A 186 9.52 36.50 -4.78
N PRO A 187 8.25 36.84 -4.44
CA PRO A 187 7.98 37.81 -3.39
C PRO A 187 8.43 37.24 -2.05
N GLY A 188 9.56 37.74 -1.54
CA GLY A 188 10.12 37.40 -0.24
C GLY A 188 9.33 37.98 0.93
#